data_AF-A0A1N7DSJ3-F1
#
_entry.id   AF-A0A1N7DSJ3-F1
#
_cell.length_a   1.000
_cell.length_b   1.000
_cell.length_c   1.000
_cell.angle_alpha   90.00
_cell.angle_beta   90.00
_cell.angle_gamma   90.00
#
_symmetry.space_group_name_H-M   'P 1'
#
loop_
_entity.id
_entity.type
_entity.pdbx_description
1 polymer ?
#
loop_
_entity_poly.entity_id
_entity_poly.type
_entity_poly.pdbx_seq_one_letter_code
_entity_poly.pdbx_strand_id
1 'polypeptide(L)'
;MLWPFKGTLQRENSMEFDWHGGTISRHTVVDGHYRNTQNVRRFLLAQCGPQFQFDRDFMAWIRDGAAKTMGDVADEWLRRHRLGG
;
A
#
# COMPACT_ATOMS: atom_id res chain seq x y z
N MET A 1 37.05 9.41 33.39
CA MET A 1 37.07 8.39 32.32
C MET A 1 35.85 7.52 32.53
N LEU A 2 34.84 7.64 31.65
CA LEU A 2 33.69 6.75 31.44
C LEU A 2 32.68 7.56 30.62
N TRP A 3 32.81 7.49 29.29
CA TRP A 3 31.74 7.88 28.39
C TRP A 3 30.57 6.88 28.56
N PRO A 4 29.32 7.31 28.75
CA PRO A 4 28.21 6.43 28.44
C PRO A 4 28.10 6.42 26.92
N PHE A 5 28.42 5.26 26.34
CA PHE A 5 28.04 4.89 24.99
C PHE A 5 26.54 5.22 24.86
N LYS A 6 26.20 6.30 24.15
CA LYS A 6 24.84 6.50 23.64
C LYS A 6 24.63 5.39 22.63
N GLY A 7 24.24 4.22 23.13
CA GLY A 7 23.65 3.16 22.33
C GLY A 7 22.51 3.84 21.58
N THR A 8 22.70 3.98 20.27
CA THR A 8 21.63 4.27 19.34
C THR A 8 20.54 3.25 19.62
N LEU A 9 19.50 3.67 20.34
CA LEU A 9 18.17 3.14 20.14
C LEU A 9 17.87 3.45 18.68
N GLN A 10 18.21 2.52 17.78
CA GLN A 10 17.41 2.38 16.59
C GLN A 10 16.02 2.13 17.14
N ARG A 11 15.12 3.09 16.90
CA ARG A 11 13.70 2.88 17.13
C ARG A 11 13.38 1.55 16.49
N GLU A 12 12.74 0.69 17.26
CA GLU A 12 12.13 -0.53 16.76
C GLU A 12 11.34 -0.13 15.53
N ASN A 13 11.88 -0.47 14.34
CA ASN A 13 11.20 -0.23 13.09
C ASN A 13 9.93 -1.07 13.18
N SER A 14 8.81 -0.40 13.43
CA SER A 14 7.47 -0.93 13.27
C SER A 14 7.45 -1.79 12.00
N MET A 15 6.72 -2.92 12.02
CA MET A 15 6.53 -3.83 10.89
C MET A 15 5.80 -3.16 9.70
N GLU A 16 6.33 -2.05 9.21
CA GLU A 16 5.89 -1.31 8.04
C GLU A 16 6.33 -2.10 6.81
N PHE A 17 5.39 -2.32 5.89
CA PHE A 17 5.72 -2.97 4.65
C PHE A 17 6.65 -2.07 3.82
N ASP A 18 7.71 -2.64 3.25
CA ASP A 18 8.55 -1.90 2.30
C ASP A 18 7.79 -1.69 0.97
N TRP A 19 7.06 -0.58 0.89
CA TRP A 19 6.30 -0.22 -0.30
C TRP A 19 7.18 0.04 -1.54
N HIS A 20 8.50 0.20 -1.42
CA HIS A 20 9.40 0.50 -2.53
C HIS A 20 10.14 -0.72 -3.08
N GLY A 21 10.55 -1.65 -2.23
CA GLY A 21 11.28 -2.87 -2.61
C GLY A 21 10.53 -4.18 -2.35
N GLY A 22 9.48 -4.15 -1.52
CA GLY A 22 8.70 -5.33 -1.15
C GLY A 22 7.86 -5.89 -2.30
N THR A 23 7.70 -7.21 -2.28
CA THR A 23 6.78 -7.91 -3.20
C THR A 23 5.35 -7.72 -2.72
N ILE A 24 4.54 -7.06 -3.56
CA ILE A 24 3.13 -6.85 -3.28
C ILE A 24 2.33 -8.04 -3.80
N SER A 25 1.53 -8.63 -2.93
CA SER A 25 0.59 -9.70 -3.26
C SER A 25 -0.83 -9.29 -2.90
N ARG A 26 -1.84 -10.08 -3.31
CA ARG A 26 -3.22 -9.85 -2.88
C ARG A 26 -3.41 -9.89 -1.36
N HIS A 27 -2.52 -10.58 -0.62
CA HIS A 27 -2.58 -10.69 0.83
C HIS A 27 -1.83 -9.57 1.57
N THR A 28 -1.10 -8.69 0.85
CA THR A 28 -0.39 -7.57 1.47
C THR A 28 -1.40 -6.62 2.11
N VAL A 29 -1.29 -6.43 3.42
CA VAL A 29 -2.15 -5.53 4.19
C VAL A 29 -1.81 -4.08 3.85
N VAL A 30 -2.84 -3.26 3.65
CA VAL A 30 -2.71 -1.80 3.52
C VAL A 30 -2.58 -1.24 4.93
N ASP A 31 -1.37 -0.86 5.30
CA ASP A 31 -1.05 -0.23 6.58
C ASP A 31 -1.22 1.31 6.51
N GLY A 32 -1.10 1.97 7.67
CA GLY A 32 -1.15 3.43 7.77
C GLY A 32 -0.04 4.16 7.00
N HIS A 33 0.96 3.42 6.51
CA HIS A 33 2.12 3.92 5.78
C HIS A 33 2.00 3.66 4.28
N TYR A 34 0.82 3.26 3.79
CA TYR A 34 0.55 3.04 2.39
C TYR A 34 1.00 4.19 1.49
N ARG A 35 1.72 3.85 0.41
CA ARG A 35 2.20 4.80 -0.60
C ARG A 35 1.88 4.27 -1.99
N ASN A 36 1.44 5.16 -2.88
CA ASN A 36 1.28 4.87 -4.31
C ASN A 36 2.65 4.80 -5.02
N THR A 37 3.49 3.84 -4.64
CA THR A 37 4.81 3.63 -5.26
C THR A 37 4.67 2.99 -6.64
N GLN A 38 5.80 2.90 -7.35
CA GLN A 38 5.87 2.20 -8.62
C GLN A 38 5.50 0.70 -8.49
N ASN A 39 5.79 0.05 -7.36
CA ASN A 39 5.44 -1.35 -7.11
C ASN A 39 3.93 -1.52 -6.97
N VAL A 40 3.27 -0.63 -6.21
CA VAL A 40 1.80 -0.61 -6.11
C VAL A 40 1.18 -0.45 -7.48
N ARG A 41 1.67 0.52 -8.28
CA ARG A 41 1.17 0.73 -9.65
C ARG A 41 1.37 -0.50 -10.53
N ARG A 42 2.54 -1.16 -10.48
CA ARG A 42 2.81 -2.39 -11.24
C ARG A 42 1.85 -3.51 -10.85
N PHE A 43 1.65 -3.72 -9.54
CA PHE A 43 0.72 -4.71 -9.03
C PHE A 43 -0.72 -4.43 -9.51
N LEU A 44 -1.20 -3.20 -9.37
CA LEU A 44 -2.57 -2.85 -9.76
C LEU A 44 -2.78 -2.90 -11.27
N LEU A 45 -1.81 -2.49 -12.09
CA LEU A 45 -1.88 -2.70 -13.55
C LEU A 45 -1.96 -4.19 -13.92
N ALA A 46 -1.26 -5.06 -13.20
CA ALA A 46 -1.31 -6.50 -13.44
C ALA A 46 -2.64 -7.14 -13.02
N GLN A 47 -3.30 -6.63 -11.98
CA GLN A 47 -4.60 -7.14 -11.51
C GLN A 47 -5.80 -6.53 -12.25
N CYS A 48 -5.74 -5.24 -12.55
CA CYS A 48 -6.85 -4.45 -13.06
C CYS A 48 -6.77 -4.15 -14.57
N GLY A 49 -5.60 -4.38 -15.17
CA GLY A 49 -5.34 -4.11 -16.59
C GLY A 49 -4.81 -2.70 -16.86
N PRO A 50 -4.50 -2.39 -18.14
CA PRO A 50 -3.79 -1.17 -18.53
C PRO A 50 -4.60 0.12 -18.35
N GLN A 51 -5.93 0.01 -18.19
CA GLN A 51 -6.82 1.15 -17.93
C GLN A 51 -6.78 1.62 -16.47
N PHE A 52 -6.03 0.92 -15.60
CA PHE A 52 -5.91 1.27 -14.20
C PHE A 52 -5.42 2.71 -14.02
N GLN A 53 -6.20 3.48 -13.25
CA GLN A 53 -5.87 4.83 -12.84
C GLN A 53 -6.27 5.06 -11.39
N PHE A 54 -5.49 5.89 -10.70
CA PHE A 54 -5.87 6.42 -9.40
C PHE A 54 -6.74 7.66 -9.60
N ASP A 55 -7.94 7.64 -9.02
CA ASP A 55 -8.79 8.82 -8.88
C ASP A 55 -8.93 9.23 -7.41
N ARG A 56 -9.51 10.40 -7.18
CA ARG A 56 -9.63 11.00 -5.84
C ARG A 56 -10.48 10.15 -4.91
N ASP A 57 -11.59 9.62 -5.39
CA ASP A 57 -12.56 8.89 -4.57
C ASP A 57 -12.03 7.51 -4.21
N PHE A 58 -11.28 6.90 -5.12
CA PHE A 58 -10.58 5.64 -4.88
C PHE A 58 -9.48 5.83 -3.84
N MET A 59 -8.71 6.91 -3.95
CA MET A 59 -7.69 7.23 -2.95
C MET A 59 -8.27 7.59 -1.58
N ALA A 60 -9.44 8.23 -1.53
CA ALA A 60 -10.14 8.49 -0.28
C ALA A 60 -10.58 7.19 0.40
N TRP A 61 -11.13 6.26 -0.37
CA TRP A 61 -11.57 4.95 0.12
C TRP A 61 -10.40 4.07 0.62
N ILE A 62 -9.26 4.06 -0.09
CA ILE A 62 -8.08 3.31 0.37
C ILE A 62 -7.65 3.80 1.78
N ARG A 63 -7.75 5.10 2.05
CA ARG A 63 -7.29 5.75 3.28
C ARG A 63 -8.37 5.99 4.34
N ASP A 64 -9.55 5.37 4.22
CA ASP A 64 -10.65 5.56 5.17
C ASP A 64 -10.39 4.96 6.57
N GLY A 65 -9.28 4.25 6.75
CA GLY A 65 -8.87 3.60 8.00
C GLY A 65 -9.42 2.18 8.22
N ALA A 66 -10.31 1.69 7.35
CA ALA A 66 -10.78 0.31 7.40
C ALA A 66 -9.69 -0.65 6.93
N ALA A 67 -9.58 -1.81 7.61
CA ALA A 67 -8.63 -2.85 7.27
C ALA A 67 -8.88 -3.37 5.85
N LYS A 68 -7.83 -3.32 5.02
CA LYS A 68 -7.86 -3.74 3.62
C LYS A 68 -6.57 -4.46 3.26
N THR A 69 -6.66 -5.29 2.24
CA THR A 69 -5.52 -5.87 1.54
C THR A 69 -5.38 -5.25 0.15
N MET A 70 -4.22 -5.41 -0.47
CA MET A 70 -4.01 -5.02 -1.87
C MET A 70 -4.92 -5.79 -2.83
N GLY A 71 -5.41 -6.98 -2.45
CA GLY A 71 -6.48 -7.69 -3.15
C GLY A 71 -7.80 -6.91 -3.14
N ASP A 72 -8.21 -6.42 -1.96
CA ASP A 72 -9.42 -5.61 -1.81
C ASP A 72 -9.33 -4.30 -2.61
N VAL A 73 -8.14 -3.70 -2.66
CA VAL A 73 -7.88 -2.50 -3.47
C VAL A 73 -8.09 -2.79 -4.96
N ALA A 74 -7.57 -3.92 -5.46
CA ALA A 74 -7.77 -4.30 -6.85
C ALA A 74 -9.25 -4.60 -7.18
N ASP A 75 -9.92 -5.35 -6.30
CA ASP A 75 -11.32 -5.72 -6.48
C ASP A 75 -12.25 -4.50 -6.44
N GLU A 76 -11.98 -3.55 -5.55
CA GLU A 76 -12.74 -2.31 -5.47
C GLU A 76 -12.59 -1.46 -6.73
N TRP A 77 -11.37 -1.35 -7.28
CA TRP A 77 -11.18 -0.64 -8.54
C TRP A 77 -11.99 -1.30 -9.67
N LEU A 78 -11.92 -2.62 -9.79
CA LEU A 78 -12.69 -3.39 -10.76
C LEU A 78 -14.20 -3.23 -10.56
N ARG A 79 -14.68 -3.21 -9.32
CA ARG A 79 -16.10 -3.01 -8.99
C ARG A 79 -16.59 -1.64 -9.45
N ARG A 80 -15.80 -0.58 -9.23
CA ARG A 80 -16.14 0.79 -9.68
C ARG A 80 -16.20 0.92 -11.19
N HIS A 81 -15.33 0.22 -11.91
CA HIS A 81 -15.21 0.33 -13.38
C HIS A 81 -16.06 -0.71 -14.14
N ARG A 82 -16.51 -1.78 -13.49
CA ARG A 82 -17.49 -2.73 -14.06
C ARG A 82 -18.89 -2.13 -14.23
N LEU A 83 -19.23 -1.10 -13.47
CA LEU A 83 -20.55 -0.45 -13.50
C LEU A 83 -20.65 0.72 -14.50
N GLY A 84 -19.60 0.96 -15.29
CA GLY A 84 -19.53 2.06 -16.26
C GLY A 84 -19.20 1.65 -17.70
N GLY A 85 -19.47 0.40 -18.07
CA GLY A 85 -19.37 -0.11 -19.45
C GLY A 85 -20.68 0.04 -20.22
#